data_AF-A0A2V5RQF8-F1
#
_entry.id   AF-A0A2V5RQF8-F1
#
_cell.length_a   1.000
_cell.length_b   1.000
_cell.length_c   1.000
_cell.angle_alpha   90.00
_cell.angle_beta   90.00
_cell.angle_gamma   90.00
#
_symmetry.space_group_name_H-M   'P 1'
#
loop_
_entity.id
_entity.type
_entity.pdbx_description
1 polymer ?
#
loop_
_entity_poly.entity_id
_entity_poly.type
_entity_poly.pdbx_seq_one_letter_code
_entity_poly.pdbx_strand_id
1 'polypeptide(L)' 'MKTNTFPGPGEIHSYADLQRQIHDALRVEHPEWVEANGDCPTCESYESRLAELLGLSSEKKDRQVAY' A
#
# COMPACT_ATOMS: atom_id res chain seq x y z
N MET A 1 9.11 -22.43 15.88
CA MET A 1 8.73 -21.11 16.42
C MET A 1 9.01 -20.07 15.36
N LYS A 2 7.96 -19.37 14.90
CA LYS A 2 7.93 -18.03 14.26
C LYS A 2 6.53 -17.90 13.67
N THR A 3 5.56 -17.63 14.54
CA THR A 3 4.24 -17.19 14.13
C THR A 3 4.44 -15.78 13.58
N ASN A 4 4.51 -15.66 12.26
CA ASN A 4 4.37 -14.39 11.58
C ASN A 4 2.94 -13.95 11.89
N THR A 5 2.79 -13.16 12.95
CA THR A 5 1.54 -12.54 13.36
C THR A 5 1.14 -11.57 12.26
N PHE A 6 0.52 -12.09 11.22
CA PHE A 6 -0.56 -11.36 10.57
C PHE A 6 -1.55 -11.03 11.68
N PRO A 7 -1.91 -9.76 11.89
CA PRO A 7 -3.04 -9.44 12.75
C PRO A 7 -4.19 -10.32 12.28
N GLY A 8 -4.78 -11.09 13.20
CA GLY A 8 -6.00 -11.83 12.90
C GLY A 8 -7.08 -10.88 12.34
N PRO A 9 -8.20 -11.40 11.81
CA PRO A 9 -9.28 -10.61 11.22
C PRO A 9 -10.01 -9.78 12.29
N GLY A 10 -9.32 -8.82 12.89
CA GLY A 10 -9.89 -7.67 13.58
C GLY A 10 -10.13 -6.65 12.49
N GLU A 11 -11.39 -6.25 12.34
CA GLU A 11 -11.89 -5.22 11.44
C GLU A 11 -10.82 -4.24 10.95
N ILE A 12 -10.67 -4.16 9.64
CA ILE A 12 -9.97 -3.03 9.02
C ILE A 12 -10.81 -1.79 9.33
N HIS A 13 -10.45 -1.07 10.38
CA HIS A 13 -11.19 0.10 10.85
C HIS A 13 -10.91 1.35 10.00
N SER A 14 -9.82 1.33 9.21
CA SER A 14 -9.41 2.44 8.35
C SER A 14 -8.62 1.97 7.14
N TYR A 15 -8.67 2.75 6.06
CA TYR A 15 -7.84 2.54 4.88
C TYR A 15 -6.34 2.50 5.22
N ALA A 16 -5.90 3.30 6.19
CA ALA A 16 -4.50 3.31 6.64
C ALA A 16 -4.05 1.98 7.25
N ASP A 17 -4.96 1.25 7.91
CA ASP A 17 -4.64 -0.05 8.52
C ASP A 17 -4.58 -1.15 7.46
N LEU A 18 -5.42 -1.07 6.43
CA LEU A 18 -5.32 -1.94 5.25
C LEU A 18 -4.00 -1.69 4.52
N GLN A 19 -3.66 -0.42 4.29
CA GLN A 19 -2.44 -0.04 3.58
C GLN A 19 -1.20 -0.58 4.29
N ARG A 20 -1.14 -0.46 5.63
CA ARG A 20 -0.02 -1.00 6.41
C ARG A 20 0.06 -2.53 6.39
N GLN A 21 -1.07 -3.23 6.45
CA GLN A 21 -1.08 -4.70 6.33
C GLN A 21 -0.57 -5.16 4.95
N ILE A 22 -0.99 -4.48 3.88
CA ILE A 22 -0.51 -4.77 2.53
C ILE A 22 0.99 -4.48 2.42
N HIS A 23 1.47 -3.36 2.96
CA HIS A 23 2.89 -3.02 2.98
C HIS A 23 3.73 -4.09 3.68
N ASP A 24 3.33 -4.47 4.90
CA ASP A 24 4.05 -5.47 5.69
C ASP A 24 4.05 -6.83 5.00
N ALA A 25 2.93 -7.24 4.40
CA ALA A 25 2.84 -8.48 3.64
C ALA A 25 3.76 -8.47 2.41
N LEU A 26 3.74 -7.38 1.61
CA LEU A 26 4.61 -7.23 0.45
C LEU A 26 6.09 -7.28 0.82
N ARG A 27 6.46 -6.68 1.96
CA ARG A 27 7.85 -6.69 2.45
C ARG A 27 8.32 -8.09 2.86
N VAL A 28 7.41 -8.91 3.40
CA VAL A 28 7.69 -10.30 3.81
C VAL A 28 7.78 -11.22 2.59
N GLU A 29 6.89 -11.06 1.61
CA GLU A 29 6.86 -11.87 0.39
C GLU A 29 7.96 -11.48 -0.61
N HIS A 30 8.31 -10.18 -0.67
CA HIS A 30 9.32 -9.62 -1.58
C HIS A 30 10.45 -8.91 -0.82
N PRO A 31 11.28 -9.64 -0.06
CA PRO A 31 12.45 -9.06 0.59
C PRO A 31 13.45 -8.48 -0.42
N GLU A 32 13.41 -8.90 -1.69
CA GLU A 32 14.24 -8.37 -2.78
C GLU A 32 13.88 -6.94 -3.20
N TRP A 33 12.69 -6.45 -2.86
CA TRP A 33 12.28 -5.06 -3.11
C TRP A 33 12.70 -4.11 -1.99
N VAL A 34 13.17 -4.67 -0.86
CA VAL A 34 13.64 -3.90 0.28
C VAL A 34 15.09 -3.52 0.05
N GLU A 35 15.33 -2.23 -0.12
CA GLU A 35 16.66 -1.66 -0.24
C GLU A 35 17.43 -1.74 1.09
N ALA A 36 18.75 -1.56 1.04
CA ALA A 36 19.62 -1.70 2.20
C ALA A 36 19.38 -0.65 3.31
N ASN A 37 18.79 0.49 2.96
CA ASN A 37 18.27 1.52 3.87
C ASN A 37 16.96 1.10 4.56
N GLY A 38 16.32 0.03 4.10
CA GLY A 38 15.03 -0.44 4.57
C GLY A 38 13.84 0.22 3.84
N ASP A 39 14.07 1.03 2.81
CA ASP A 39 13.01 1.55 1.96
C ASP A 39 12.56 0.49 0.94
N CYS A 40 11.31 0.58 0.50
CA CYS A 40 10.76 -0.28 -0.55
C CYS A 40 9.99 0.60 -1.55
N PRO A 41 10.69 1.24 -2.51
CA PRO A 41 10.05 2.15 -3.47
C PRO A 41 9.01 1.44 -4.35
N THR A 42 9.17 0.13 -4.57
CA THR A 42 8.17 -0.70 -5.27
C THR A 42 6.90 -0.89 -4.45
N CYS A 43 7.02 -1.06 -3.12
CA CYS A 43 5.88 -1.17 -2.22
C CYS A 43 5.09 0.15 -2.22
N GLU A 44 5.77 1.29 -2.14
CA GLU A 44 5.16 2.63 -2.17
C GLU A 44 4.44 2.92 -3.50
N SER A 45 5.00 2.45 -4.62
CA SER A 45 4.35 2.53 -5.93
C SER A 45 3.06 1.69 -5.98
N TYR A 46 3.06 0.50 -5.39
CA TYR A 46 1.88 -0.36 -5.30
C TYR A 46 0.78 0.26 -4.45
N GLU A 47 1.13 0.84 -3.30
CA GLU A 47 0.19 1.54 -2.42
C GLU A 47 -0.41 2.78 -3.07
N SER A 48 0.42 3.56 -3.78
CA SER A 48 -0.05 4.74 -4.52
C SER A 48 -1.08 4.34 -5.57
N ARG A 49 -0.80 3.27 -6.33
CA ARG A 49 -1.72 2.73 -7.33
C ARG A 49 -2.99 2.15 -6.70
N LEU A 50 -2.87 1.52 -5.54
CA LEU A 50 -4.02 1.02 -4.79
C LEU A 50 -4.93 2.17 -4.35
N ALA A 51 -4.35 3.26 -3.84
CA ALA A 51 -5.10 4.46 -3.49
C ALA A 51 -5.82 5.05 -4.70
N GLU A 52 -5.19 5.03 -5.88
CA GLU A 52 -5.80 5.46 -7.15
C GLU A 52 -6.99 4.58 -7.54
N LEU A 53 -6.81 3.25 -7.51
CA LEU A 53 -7.89 2.31 -7.82
C LEU A 53 -9.08 2.42 -6.87
N LEU A 54 -8.83 2.82 -5.62
CA LEU A 54 -9.87 3.04 -4.62
C LEU A 54 -10.47 4.46 -4.67
N GLY A 55 -10.00 5.33 -5.58
CA GLY A 55 -10.46 6.72 -5.68
C GLY A 55 -10.05 7.59 -4.49
N LEU A 56 -9.08 7.13 -3.69
CA LEU A 56 -8.52 7.83 -2.54
C LEU A 56 -7.30 8.67 -2.93
N SER A 57 -6.64 8.34 -4.04
CA SER A 57 -5.70 9.26 -4.65
C SER A 57 -6.51 10.49 -5.05
N SER A 58 -6.07 11.66 -4.61
CA SER A 58 -6.61 12.92 -5.09
C SER A 58 -6.33 13.00 -6.58
N GLU A 59 -7.27 12.51 -7.39
CA GLU A 59 -7.35 12.79 -8.79
C GLU A 59 -7.42 14.31 -8.87
N LYS A 60 -6.30 14.95 -9.21
CA LYS A 60 -6.36 16.23 -9.90
C LYS A 60 -7.05 15.92 -11.22
N LYS A 61 -8.38 15.93 -11.16
CA LYS A 61 -9.23 15.99 -12.33
C LYS A 61 -8.91 17.32 -12.96
N ASP A 62 -7.93 17.34 -13.86
CA ASP A 62 -7.74 18.39 -14.84
C ASP A 62 -8.97 18.38 -15.74
N ARG A 63 -10.03 18.97 -15.20
CA ARG A 63 -11.15 19.49 -15.94
C ARG A 63 -10.57 20.61 -16.79
N GLN A 64 -10.31 20.32 -18.07
CA GLN A 64 -10.73 21.14 -19.21
C GLN A 64 -10.01 20.67 -20.48
N VAL A 65 -10.74 19.97 -21.35
CA VAL A 65 -10.58 20.19 -22.79
C VAL A 65 -11.87 20.86 -23.22
N ALA A 66 -11.77 22.17 -23.48
CA ALA A 66 -12.86 22.99 -23.99
C ALA A 66 -13.28 22.51 -25.38
N TYR A 67 -14.59 22.59 -25.65
CA TYR A 67 -15.24 22.29 -26.93
C TYR A 67 -14.80 23.25 -28.04
#